data_AF-A0A1L9AVZ1-F1
#
_entry.id   AF-A0A1L9AVZ1-F1
#
_cell.length_a   1.000
_cell.length_b   1.000
_cell.length_c   1.000
_cell.angle_alpha   90.00
_cell.angle_beta   90.00
_cell.angle_gamma   90.00
#
_symmetry.space_group_name_H-M   'P 1'
#
loop_
_entity.id
_entity.type
_entity.pdbx_description
1 polymer ?
#
loop_
_entity_poly.entity_id
_entity_poly.type
_entity_poly.pdbx_seq_one_letter_code
_entity_poly.pdbx_strand_id
1 'polypeptide(L)'
;MSEEGTYQDGPIIGRLTVGDGNLPEGTLLHGRLWTGPNIYDVETNVERAAVMGRYTLAVLPDGRKLPVCIVLGNPDGRVPMREGSKAGAAVLNRELPVSAVWRWP
;
A
#
# COMPACT_ATOMS: atom_id res chain seq x y z
N MET A 1 -10.03 -14.64 -5.45
CA MET A 1 -10.17 -13.17 -5.41
C MET A 1 -10.18 -12.76 -3.96
N SER A 2 -9.29 -11.86 -3.53
CA SER A 2 -9.32 -11.33 -2.16
C SER A 2 -10.58 -10.49 -1.95
N GLU A 3 -11.08 -10.46 -0.71
CA GLU A 3 -12.16 -9.55 -0.30
C GLU A 3 -11.78 -8.09 -0.59
N GLU A 4 -12.77 -7.24 -0.85
CA GLU A 4 -12.57 -5.79 -1.04
C GLU A 4 -12.87 -5.02 0.26
N GLY A 5 -12.21 -3.86 0.41
CA GLY A 5 -12.46 -2.94 1.51
C GLY A 5 -12.45 -1.49 1.02
N THR A 6 -13.13 -0.61 1.77
CA THR A 6 -13.04 0.85 1.57
C THR A 6 -12.05 1.42 2.57
N TYR A 7 -11.03 2.10 2.08
CA TYR A 7 -9.92 2.65 2.88
C TYR A 7 -9.87 4.16 2.72
N GLN A 8 -9.73 4.87 3.84
CA GLN A 8 -9.68 6.33 3.88
C GLN A 8 -8.25 6.85 3.85
N ASP A 9 -8.08 8.09 3.44
CA ASP A 9 -6.85 8.84 3.67
C ASP A 9 -6.47 8.87 5.15
N GLY A 10 -5.19 8.62 5.42
CA GLY A 10 -4.67 8.69 6.78
C GLY A 10 -3.91 7.45 7.24
N PRO A 11 -3.76 7.28 8.56
CA PRO A 11 -2.99 6.18 9.12
C PRO A 11 -3.56 4.81 8.73
N ILE A 12 -2.68 3.88 8.36
CA ILE A 12 -3.04 2.51 8.04
C ILE A 12 -2.11 1.53 8.75
N ILE A 13 -2.65 0.34 8.99
CA ILE A 13 -1.88 -0.82 9.46
C ILE A 13 -2.12 -1.96 8.48
N GLY A 14 -1.06 -2.41 7.81
CA GLY A 14 -1.04 -3.64 7.04
C GLY A 14 -0.55 -4.80 7.90
N ARG A 15 -0.91 -6.02 7.53
CA ARG A 15 -0.34 -7.25 8.10
C ARG A 15 0.21 -8.08 6.95
N LEU A 16 1.48 -8.49 7.06
CA LEU A 16 2.04 -9.43 6.08
C LEU A 16 1.36 -10.79 6.21
N THR A 17 0.72 -11.23 5.14
CA THR A 17 0.15 -12.59 5.00
C THR A 17 1.17 -13.59 4.44
N VAL A 18 2.25 -13.09 3.85
CA VAL A 18 3.41 -13.86 3.41
C VAL A 18 4.66 -13.11 3.87
N GLY A 19 5.57 -13.79 4.56
CA GLY A 19 6.83 -13.19 5.03
C GLY A 19 7.90 -13.07 3.95
N ASP A 20 8.85 -12.15 4.15
CA ASP A 20 10.04 -11.98 3.31
C ASP A 20 11.25 -11.53 4.14
N GLY A 21 12.36 -12.27 4.02
CA GLY A 21 13.62 -12.00 4.72
C GLY A 21 13.45 -11.80 6.23
N ASN A 22 13.78 -10.60 6.72
CA ASN A 22 13.68 -10.23 8.15
C ASN A 22 12.27 -9.83 8.59
N LEU A 23 11.28 -9.87 7.69
CA LEU A 23 9.88 -9.53 7.95
C LEU A 23 9.03 -10.80 7.86
N PRO A 24 8.90 -11.57 8.94
CA PRO A 24 8.11 -12.80 8.94
C PRO A 24 6.61 -12.52 8.74
N GLU A 25 5.86 -13.57 8.39
CA GLU A 25 4.40 -13.54 8.38
C GLU A 25 3.85 -13.03 9.72
N GLY A 26 2.77 -12.25 9.67
CA GLY A 26 2.17 -11.64 10.85
C GLY A 26 2.81 -10.31 11.27
N THR A 27 3.93 -9.91 10.65
CA THR A 27 4.50 -8.56 10.85
C THR A 27 3.46 -7.49 10.53
N LEU A 28 3.30 -6.53 11.45
CA LEU A 28 2.43 -5.37 11.26
C LEU A 28 3.23 -4.22 10.67
N LEU A 29 2.73 -3.65 9.58
CA LEU A 29 3.31 -2.49 8.92
C LEU A 29 2.46 -1.26 9.23
N HIS A 30 3.02 -0.31 9.97
CA HIS A 30 2.37 0.96 10.29
C HIS A 30 2.79 2.02 9.27
N GLY A 31 1.79 2.74 8.75
CA GLY A 31 2.00 3.67 7.66
C GLY A 31 0.89 4.67 7.48
N ARG A 32 0.88 5.30 6.30
CA ARG A 32 -0.14 6.25 5.86
C ARG A 32 -0.55 5.92 4.42
N LEU A 33 -1.84 6.07 4.16
CA LEU A 33 -2.46 5.99 2.85
C LEU A 33 -2.80 7.40 2.36
N TRP A 34 -2.63 7.63 1.07
CA TRP A 34 -3.06 8.81 0.36
C TRP A 34 -3.85 8.39 -0.88
N THR A 35 -5.07 8.87 -0.99
CA THR A 35 -5.87 8.89 -2.20
C THR A 35 -5.52 10.20 -2.91
N GLY A 36 -4.83 10.10 -4.03
CA GLY A 36 -4.19 11.24 -4.67
C GLY A 36 -4.17 11.10 -6.19
N PRO A 37 -3.73 12.14 -6.91
CA PRO A 37 -3.89 12.19 -8.34
C PRO A 37 -3.00 11.15 -9.04
N ASN A 38 -3.71 10.31 -9.79
CA ASN A 38 -3.41 9.68 -11.06
C ASN A 38 -2.08 8.91 -11.27
N ILE A 39 -2.19 7.62 -11.62
CA ILE A 39 -1.25 6.95 -12.52
C ILE A 39 -1.45 7.57 -13.90
N TYR A 40 -0.36 8.09 -14.47
CA TYR A 40 -0.32 8.48 -15.88
C TYR A 40 0.18 7.29 -16.70
N ASP A 41 -0.71 6.69 -17.47
CA ASP A 41 -0.34 5.66 -18.43
C ASP A 41 0.18 6.34 -19.70
N VAL A 42 1.51 6.30 -19.90
CA VAL A 42 2.18 6.95 -21.03
C VAL A 42 1.79 6.33 -22.37
N GLU A 43 1.47 5.03 -22.38
CA GLU A 43 1.13 4.30 -23.61
C GLU A 43 -0.32 4.57 -24.04
N THR A 44 -1.24 4.68 -23.07
CA THR A 44 -2.67 4.90 -23.38
C THR A 44 -3.11 6.36 -23.26
N ASN A 45 -2.26 7.26 -22.76
CA ASN A 45 -2.58 8.66 -22.47
C ASN A 45 -3.81 8.82 -21.55
N VAL A 46 -3.99 7.88 -20.62
CA VAL A 46 -5.10 7.86 -19.66
C VAL A 46 -4.58 8.13 -18.25
N GLU A 47 -5.15 9.14 -17.62
CA GLU A 47 -5.00 9.37 -16.18
C GLU A 47 -5.97 8.49 -15.38
N ARG A 48 -5.45 7.73 -14.42
CA ARG A 48 -6.28 6.89 -13.55
C ARG A 48 -5.97 7.15 -12.09
N ALA A 49 -6.96 7.51 -11.28
CA ALA A 49 -6.77 7.75 -9.86
C ALA A 49 -6.05 6.58 -9.17
N ALA A 50 -5.08 6.92 -8.33
CA ALA A 50 -4.22 5.94 -7.70
C ALA A 50 -4.11 6.19 -6.20
N VAL A 51 -3.95 5.09 -5.49
CA VAL A 51 -3.66 5.08 -4.07
C VAL A 51 -2.17 4.89 -3.90
N MET A 52 -1.59 5.71 -3.03
CA MET A 52 -0.23 5.53 -2.54
C MET A 52 -0.30 5.16 -1.07
N GLY A 53 0.55 4.24 -0.65
CA GLY A 53 0.71 3.88 0.75
C GLY A 53 2.18 3.78 1.09
N ARG A 54 2.58 4.30 2.26
CA ARG A 54 3.95 4.16 2.76
C ARG A 54 3.93 3.70 4.19
N TYR A 55 4.71 2.68 4.46
CA TYR A 55 4.95 2.13 5.78
C TYR A 55 6.34 2.54 6.26
N THR A 56 6.40 3.00 7.50
CA THR A 56 7.64 3.53 8.11
C THR A 56 8.08 2.73 9.33
N LEU A 57 7.23 1.85 9.84
CA LEU A 57 7.50 1.03 11.01
C LEU A 57 6.95 -0.38 10.80
N ALA A 58 7.79 -1.39 11.02
CA ALA A 58 7.41 -2.78 11.15
C ALA A 58 7.41 -3.19 12.63
N VAL A 59 6.36 -3.89 13.05
CA VAL A 59 6.27 -4.55 14.36
C VAL A 59 6.23 -6.05 14.12
N LEU A 60 7.30 -6.73 14.51
CA LEU A 60 7.47 -8.17 14.32
C LEU A 60 6.53 -8.94 15.28
N PRO A 61 6.25 -10.22 15.00
CA PRO A 61 5.42 -11.06 15.88
C PRO A 61 5.94 -11.16 17.33
N ASP A 62 7.26 -11.04 17.53
CA ASP A 62 7.90 -11.01 18.85
C ASP A 62 7.87 -9.63 19.54
N GLY A 63 7.22 -8.64 18.92
CA GLY A 63 7.10 -7.27 19.42
C GLY A 63 8.27 -6.35 19.09
N ARG A 64 9.35 -6.84 18.47
CA ARG A 64 10.45 -5.97 18.01
C ARG A 64 9.96 -4.97 16.98
N LYS A 65 10.51 -3.76 17.04
CA LYS A 65 10.16 -2.64 16.17
C LYS A 65 11.32 -2.29 15.26
N LEU A 66 11.10 -2.30 13.95
CA LEU A 66 12.11 -1.96 12.95
C LEU A 66 11.66 -0.77 12.10
N PRO A 67 12.50 0.25 11.89
CA PRO A 67 12.22 1.26 10.87
C PRO A 67 12.29 0.60 9.49
N VAL A 68 11.33 0.94 8.63
CA VAL A 68 11.24 0.39 7.26
C VAL A 68 10.94 1.50 6.26
N CYS A 69 11.20 1.24 4.99
CA CYS A 69 10.77 2.09 3.89
C CYS A 69 10.11 1.21 2.83
N ILE A 70 8.80 0.98 3.00
CA ILE A 70 8.01 0.07 2.18
C ILE A 70 6.83 0.84 1.59
N VAL A 71 6.52 0.61 0.31
CA VAL A 71 5.37 1.17 -0.38
C VAL A 71 4.31 0.12 -0.65
N LEU A 72 3.05 0.56 -0.68
CA LEU A 72 1.92 -0.24 -1.12
C LEU A 72 1.99 -0.43 -2.64
N GLY A 73 1.74 -1.65 -3.09
CA GLY A 73 1.77 -2.04 -4.49
C GLY A 73 3.15 -2.53 -4.95
N ASN A 74 3.34 -2.42 -6.26
CA ASN A 74 4.59 -2.72 -6.95
C ASN A 74 5.67 -1.67 -6.62
N PRO A 75 6.92 -1.82 -7.12
CA PRO A 75 8.01 -0.88 -6.84
C PRO A 75 7.70 0.60 -7.16
N ASP A 76 6.73 0.87 -8.02
CA ASP A 76 6.26 2.23 -8.36
C ASP A 76 5.42 2.88 -7.23
N GLY A 77 5.01 2.12 -6.21
CA GLY A 77 4.29 2.62 -5.04
C GLY A 77 2.88 3.14 -5.32
N ARG A 78 2.27 2.71 -6.43
CA ARG A 78 0.95 3.14 -6.89
C ARG A 78 0.03 1.95 -7.10
N VAL A 79 -1.19 2.04 -6.59
CA VAL A 79 -2.25 1.04 -6.78
C VAL A 79 -3.47 1.70 -7.44
N PRO A 80 -3.97 1.18 -8.57
CA PRO A 80 -5.19 1.70 -9.19
C PRO A 80 -6.39 1.62 -8.25
N MET A 81 -7.18 2.68 -8.18
CA MET A 81 -8.47 2.65 -7.48
C MET A 81 -9.47 1.74 -8.22
N ARG A 82 -10.33 1.05 -7.48
CA ARG A 82 -11.43 0.26 -8.05
C ARG A 82 -12.72 1.07 -8.18
N GLU A 83 -13.67 0.51 -8.93
CA GLU A 83 -15.04 1.03 -9.02
C GLU A 83 -15.64 1.22 -7.61
N GLY A 84 -16.42 2.28 -7.41
CA GLY A 84 -16.96 2.66 -6.10
C GLY A 84 -16.04 3.53 -5.23
N SER A 85 -14.80 3.79 -5.66
CA SER A 85 -13.91 4.77 -5.00
C SER A 85 -14.44 6.20 -5.11
N LYS A 86 -14.14 7.04 -4.11
CA LYS A 86 -14.53 8.46 -4.05
C LYS A 86 -13.38 9.31 -3.50
N ALA A 87 -13.50 10.63 -3.57
CA ALA A 87 -12.52 11.54 -2.99
C ALA A 87 -12.29 11.22 -1.49
N GLY A 88 -11.03 11.03 -1.09
CA GLY A 88 -10.64 10.69 0.28
C GLY A 88 -10.87 9.23 0.69
N ALA A 89 -11.41 8.38 -0.18
CA ALA A 89 -11.65 6.97 0.12
C ALA A 89 -11.58 6.05 -1.11
N ALA A 90 -10.71 5.06 -1.09
CA ALA A 90 -10.52 4.11 -2.18
C ALA A 90 -11.06 2.72 -1.85
N VAL A 91 -11.69 2.09 -2.85
CA VAL A 91 -12.01 0.67 -2.84
C VAL A 91 -10.78 -0.09 -3.34
N LEU A 92 -10.28 -1.02 -2.52
CA LEU A 92 -9.09 -1.80 -2.79
C LEU A 92 -9.31 -3.26 -2.41
N ASN A 93 -8.52 -4.15 -3.00
CA ASN A 93 -8.34 -5.49 -2.43
C ASN A 93 -7.78 -5.38 -1.01
N ARG A 94 -8.28 -6.25 -0.12
CA ARG A 94 -7.77 -6.37 1.25
C ARG A 94 -6.35 -6.90 1.31
N GLU A 95 -5.95 -7.65 0.29
CA GLU A 95 -4.59 -8.15 0.10
C GLU A 95 -3.98 -7.50 -1.15
N LEU A 96 -2.89 -6.77 -0.95
CA LEU A 96 -2.12 -6.11 -1.98
C LEU A 96 -0.63 -6.35 -1.73
N PRO A 97 0.19 -6.42 -2.79
CA PRO A 97 1.63 -6.50 -2.63
C PRO A 97 2.16 -5.25 -1.93
N VAL A 98 3.33 -5.38 -1.32
CA VAL A 98 4.13 -4.27 -0.81
C VAL A 98 5.56 -4.47 -1.29
N SER A 99 6.28 -3.37 -1.50
CA SER A 99 7.65 -3.40 -2.04
C SER A 99 8.58 -2.50 -1.22
N ALA A 100 9.83 -2.92 -1.03
CA ALA A 100 10.86 -2.01 -0.53
C ALA A 100 11.06 -0.86 -1.53
N VAL A 101 11.20 0.36 -1.02
CA VAL A 101 11.39 1.54 -1.87
C VAL A 101 12.80 1.53 -2.47
N TRP A 102 12.89 1.49 -3.81
CA TRP A 102 14.14 1.61 -4.55
C TRP A 102 14.38 3.03 -5.09
N ARG A 103 13.32 3.71 -5.53
CA ARG A 103 13.30 5.14 -5.89
C ARG A 103 11.97 5.74 -5.47
N TRP A 104 11.98 6.99 -5.04
CA TRP A 104 10.75 7.70 -4.72
C TRP A 104 10.13 8.27 -6.00
N PRO A 105 8.81 8.16 -6.21
CA PRO A 105 8.12 8.80 -7.33
C PRO A 105 8.07 10.33 -7.23
#